data_AF-A0A4R4YHU8-F1
#
_entry.id   AF-A0A4R4YHU8-F1
#
_cell.length_a   1.000
_cell.length_b   1.000
_cell.length_c   1.000
_cell.angle_alpha   90.00
_cell.angle_beta   90.00
_cell.angle_gamma   90.00
#
_symmetry.space_group_name_H-M   'P 1'
#
loop_
_entity.id
_entity.type
_entity.pdbx_description
1 polymer ?
#
loop_
_entity_poly.entity_id
_entity_poly.type
_entity_poly.pdbx_seq_one_letter_code
_entity_poly.pdbx_strand_id
1 'polypeptide(L)'
;MATVSAVGGSRSRAPQVGRVAGAAVLAVVVASVVNAALALIGTAALSVPDDFKGFQPVAYVSLTFFGIAGAAVAWSLIAARAAEPVELLRRLALIIVPVTMLADLALLLSGQSPAGVALLVVMHVVVGLTAYFSLTRLAPARPVNARL
;
A
#
# COMPACT_ATOMS: atom_id res chain seq x y z
N MET A 1 2.28 -5.50 -53.82
CA MET A 1 3.32 -5.12 -52.84
C MET A 1 2.60 -4.50 -51.64
N ALA A 2 2.21 -5.32 -50.66
CA ALA A 2 1.36 -4.90 -49.54
C ALA A 2 2.21 -4.30 -48.43
N THR A 3 1.99 -3.04 -48.09
CA THR A 3 2.57 -2.39 -46.92
C THR A 3 1.85 -2.88 -45.68
N VAL A 4 2.48 -3.78 -44.93
CA VAL A 4 2.06 -4.16 -43.58
C VAL A 4 2.23 -2.93 -42.70
N SER A 5 1.13 -2.23 -42.43
CA SER A 5 1.07 -1.15 -41.45
C SER A 5 1.51 -1.68 -40.10
N ALA A 6 2.59 -1.10 -39.58
CA ALA A 6 3.09 -1.37 -38.24
C ALA A 6 1.95 -1.22 -37.23
N VAL A 7 1.66 -2.31 -36.52
CA VAL A 7 0.80 -2.32 -35.35
C VAL A 7 1.45 -1.41 -34.31
N GLY A 8 1.02 -0.15 -34.31
CA GLY A 8 1.36 0.85 -33.30
C GLY A 8 0.67 0.48 -32.00
N GLY A 9 1.27 -0.45 -31.24
CA GLY A 9 0.87 -0.69 -29.87
C GLY A 9 1.08 0.59 -29.06
N SER A 10 -0.03 1.18 -28.61
CA SER A 10 -0.06 2.32 -27.69
C SER A 10 0.61 1.92 -26.37
N ARG A 11 1.94 2.09 -26.28
CA ARG A 11 2.70 1.87 -25.06
C ARG A 11 2.46 3.05 -24.12
N SER A 12 1.61 2.87 -23.11
CA SER A 12 1.57 3.76 -21.94
C SER A 12 2.97 3.84 -21.32
N ARG A 13 3.52 5.05 -21.17
CA ARG A 13 4.86 5.23 -20.58
C ARG A 13 4.75 4.96 -19.07
N ALA A 14 5.53 4.00 -18.58
CA ALA A 14 5.63 3.70 -17.16
C ALA A 14 5.86 5.01 -16.34
N PRO A 15 5.26 5.12 -15.13
CA PRO A 15 5.45 6.29 -14.28
C PRO A 15 6.94 6.53 -14.01
N GLN A 16 7.34 7.80 -13.86
CA GLN A 16 8.73 8.13 -13.58
C GLN A 16 9.17 7.45 -12.28
N VAL A 17 10.18 6.57 -12.38
CA VAL A 17 10.66 5.75 -11.25
C VAL A 17 10.97 6.60 -10.02
N GLY A 18 11.57 7.80 -10.21
CA GLY A 18 11.84 8.73 -9.11
C GLY A 18 10.58 9.25 -8.40
N ARG A 19 9.47 9.46 -9.12
CA ARG A 19 8.19 9.87 -8.50
C ARG A 19 7.54 8.72 -7.74
N VAL A 20 7.63 7.49 -8.26
CA VAL A 20 7.14 6.30 -7.56
C VAL A 20 7.95 6.07 -6.28
N ALA A 21 9.28 6.17 -6.36
CA ALA A 21 10.17 6.03 -5.21
C ALA A 21 9.89 7.11 -4.15
N GLY A 22 9.79 8.38 -4.55
CA GLY A 22 9.45 9.47 -3.63
C GLY A 22 8.07 9.30 -2.97
N ALA A 23 7.08 8.86 -3.74
CA ALA A 23 5.74 8.55 -3.22
C ALA A 23 5.76 7.38 -2.22
N ALA A 24 6.53 6.33 -2.51
CA ALA A 24 6.68 5.17 -1.64
C ALA A 24 7.39 5.54 -0.33
N VAL A 25 8.48 6.31 -0.40
CA VAL A 25 9.19 6.79 0.80
C VAL A 25 8.27 7.64 1.67
N LEU A 26 7.53 8.58 1.08
CA LEU A 26 6.59 9.40 1.83
C LEU A 26 5.49 8.53 2.48
N ALA A 27 4.94 7.57 1.74
CA ALA A 27 3.94 6.64 2.28
C ALA A 27 4.49 5.84 3.47
N VAL A 28 5.73 5.33 3.38
CA VAL A 28 6.38 4.58 4.47
C VAL A 28 6.50 5.46 5.71
N VAL A 29 6.99 6.70 5.56
CA VAL A 29 7.14 7.63 6.69
C VAL A 29 5.79 7.94 7.33
N VAL A 30 4.80 8.35 6.53
CA VAL A 30 3.47 8.73 7.03
C VAL A 30 2.78 7.54 7.70
N ALA A 31 2.76 6.37 7.07
CA ALA A 31 2.16 5.18 7.63
C ALA A 31 2.85 4.73 8.93
N SER A 32 4.18 4.77 8.98
CA SER A 32 4.94 4.41 10.19
C SER A 32 4.65 5.35 11.35
N VAL A 33 4.53 6.67 11.09
CA VAL A 33 4.18 7.65 12.13
C VAL A 33 2.76 7.42 12.66
N VAL A 34 1.80 7.16 11.77
CA VAL A 34 0.41 6.88 12.19
C VAL A 34 0.33 5.55 12.95
N ASN A 35 1.04 4.51 12.52
CA ASN A 35 1.10 3.22 13.22
C ASN A 35 1.74 3.36 14.60
N ALA A 36 2.80 4.17 14.74
CA ALA A 36 3.39 4.48 16.04
C ALA A 36 2.38 5.18 16.97
N ALA A 37 1.61 6.15 16.46
CA ALA A 37 0.56 6.81 17.24
C ALA A 37 -0.54 5.82 17.66
N LEU A 38 -0.98 4.92 16.77
CA LEU A 38 -1.97 3.89 17.08
C LEU A 38 -1.46 2.88 18.13
N ALA A 39 -0.19 2.49 18.07
CA ALA A 39 0.43 1.62 19.07
C ALA A 39 0.49 2.31 20.45
N LEU A 40 0.84 3.60 20.48
CA LEU A 40 0.82 4.40 21.71
C LEU A 40 -0.58 4.55 22.28
N ILE A 41 -1.60 4.75 21.44
CA ILE A 41 -3.00 4.81 21.88
C ILE A 41 -3.44 3.44 22.41
N GLY A 42 -3.06 2.34 21.76
CA GLY A 42 -3.42 1.00 22.22
C GLY A 42 -2.83 0.63 23.57
N THR A 43 -1.57 0.97 23.79
CA THR A 43 -0.88 0.74 25.08
C THR A 43 -1.42 1.67 26.17
N ALA A 44 -1.58 2.97 25.90
CA ALA A 44 -1.95 3.96 26.90
C ALA A 44 -3.45 4.02 27.22
N ALA A 45 -4.33 3.89 26.21
CA ALA A 45 -5.77 4.09 26.37
C ALA A 45 -6.57 2.78 26.42
N LEU A 46 -6.06 1.71 25.79
CA LEU A 46 -6.75 0.42 25.72
C LEU A 46 -6.08 -0.67 26.56
N SER A 47 -5.04 -0.33 27.32
CA SER A 47 -4.27 -1.25 28.19
C SER A 47 -3.85 -2.53 27.46
N VAL A 48 -3.52 -2.42 26.17
CA VAL A 48 -2.99 -3.54 25.40
C VAL A 48 -1.61 -3.90 25.97
N PRO A 49 -1.33 -5.17 26.26
CA PRO A 49 -0.05 -5.60 26.81
C PRO A 49 1.15 -5.12 25.98
N ASP A 50 2.23 -4.72 26.64
CA ASP A 50 3.45 -4.22 25.98
C ASP A 50 4.18 -5.31 25.17
N ASP A 51 3.94 -6.58 25.50
CA ASP A 51 4.47 -7.75 24.79
C ASP A 51 3.62 -8.11 23.55
N PHE A 52 2.59 -7.33 23.24
CA PHE A 52 1.82 -7.47 22.02
C PHE A 52 2.71 -7.25 20.79
N LYS A 53 3.10 -8.35 20.14
CA LYS A 53 4.07 -8.38 19.03
C LYS A 53 3.74 -7.41 17.90
N GLY A 54 2.46 -7.14 17.66
CA GLY A 54 1.98 -6.23 16.63
C GLY A 54 2.37 -4.76 16.86
N PHE A 55 2.62 -4.35 18.11
CA PHE A 55 3.00 -2.98 18.45
C PHE A 55 4.52 -2.77 18.54
N GLN A 56 5.30 -3.82 18.29
CA GLN A 56 6.75 -3.72 18.24
C GLN A 56 7.18 -2.86 17.04
N PRO A 57 7.99 -1.80 17.25
CA PRO A 57 8.44 -0.91 16.18
C PRO A 57 9.08 -1.62 14.99
N VAL A 58 9.92 -2.60 15.28
CA VAL A 58 10.57 -3.41 14.25
C VAL A 58 9.54 -4.16 13.39
N ALA A 59 8.45 -4.66 13.99
CA ALA A 59 7.42 -5.39 13.27
C ALA A 59 6.63 -4.46 12.33
N TYR A 60 5.99 -3.41 12.86
CA TYR A 60 5.12 -2.58 12.02
C TYR A 60 5.90 -1.77 10.98
N VAL A 61 7.12 -1.29 11.27
CA VAL A 61 7.92 -0.53 10.29
C VAL A 61 8.38 -1.43 9.14
N SER A 62 8.88 -2.65 9.44
CA SER A 62 9.36 -3.56 8.40
C SER A 62 8.22 -4.06 7.50
N LEU A 63 7.08 -4.45 8.09
CA LEU A 63 5.90 -4.87 7.31
C LEU A 63 5.35 -3.70 6.47
N THR A 64 5.31 -2.49 7.03
CA THR A 64 4.90 -1.28 6.28
C THR A 64 5.81 -1.05 5.08
N PHE A 65 7.13 -1.16 5.26
CA PHE A 65 8.10 -1.02 4.18
C PHE A 65 7.86 -2.05 3.06
N PHE A 66 7.76 -3.35 3.41
CA PHE A 66 7.55 -4.39 2.41
C PHE A 66 6.19 -4.28 1.70
N GLY A 67 5.12 -3.95 2.44
CA GLY A 67 3.79 -3.74 1.88
C GLY A 67 3.77 -2.59 0.88
N ILE A 68 4.38 -1.46 1.22
CA ILE A 68 4.44 -0.29 0.33
C ILE A 68 5.38 -0.52 -0.84
N ALA A 69 6.51 -1.20 -0.64
CA ALA A 69 7.41 -1.58 -1.73
C ALA A 69 6.69 -2.48 -2.75
N GLY A 70 5.95 -3.49 -2.27
CA GLY A 70 5.10 -4.34 -3.10
C GLY A 70 4.04 -3.54 -3.86
N ALA A 71 3.35 -2.62 -3.19
CA ALA A 71 2.38 -1.73 -3.81
C ALA A 71 3.00 -0.82 -4.89
N ALA A 72 4.21 -0.30 -4.66
CA ALA A 72 4.94 0.53 -5.62
C ALA A 72 5.35 -0.25 -6.88
N VAL A 73 5.79 -1.50 -6.72
CA VAL A 73 6.06 -2.41 -7.84
C VAL A 73 4.78 -2.72 -8.61
N ALA A 74 3.70 -3.08 -7.90
CA ALA A 74 2.40 -3.33 -8.50
C ALA A 74 1.89 -2.11 -9.27
N TRP A 75 1.97 -0.92 -8.67
CA TRP A 75 1.59 0.33 -9.33
C TRP A 75 2.39 0.61 -10.58
N SER A 76 3.70 0.38 -10.56
CA SER A 76 4.56 0.58 -11.75
C SER A 76 4.16 -0.33 -12.91
N LEU A 77 3.81 -1.59 -12.62
CA LEU A 77 3.33 -2.56 -13.61
C LEU A 77 1.92 -2.22 -14.12
N ILE A 78 1.01 -1.87 -13.21
CA ILE A 78 -0.39 -1.53 -13.49
C ILE A 78 -0.48 -0.24 -14.30
N ALA A 79 0.21 0.81 -13.87
CA ALA A 79 0.25 2.10 -14.56
C ALA A 79 0.85 2.01 -15.98
N ALA A 80 1.70 1.01 -16.23
CA ALA A 80 2.29 0.78 -17.55
C ALA A 80 1.42 -0.08 -18.50
N ARG A 81 0.51 -0.91 -17.97
CA ARG A 81 -0.20 -1.94 -18.78
C ARG A 81 -1.71 -1.92 -18.69
N ALA A 82 -2.30 -1.39 -17.62
CA ALA A 82 -3.75 -1.42 -17.43
C ALA A 82 -4.43 -0.26 -18.15
N ALA A 83 -5.63 -0.52 -18.69
CA ALA A 83 -6.51 0.51 -19.25
C ALA A 83 -7.03 1.45 -18.15
N GLU A 84 -7.36 0.91 -16.97
CA GLU A 84 -7.84 1.65 -15.80
C GLU A 84 -6.94 1.38 -14.59
N PRO A 85 -5.75 2.00 -14.52
CA PRO A 85 -4.74 1.64 -13.53
C PRO A 85 -5.16 1.96 -12.09
N VAL A 86 -5.88 3.05 -11.88
CA VAL A 86 -6.37 3.45 -10.55
C VAL A 86 -7.41 2.47 -10.02
N GLU A 87 -8.36 2.07 -10.87
CA GLU A 87 -9.41 1.12 -10.48
C GLU A 87 -8.82 -0.25 -10.16
N LEU A 88 -7.86 -0.72 -10.97
CA LEU A 88 -7.19 -1.99 -10.71
C LEU A 88 -6.41 -1.96 -9.39
N LEU A 89 -5.65 -0.88 -9.11
CA LEU A 89 -4.96 -0.73 -7.84
C LEU A 89 -5.97 -0.70 -6.67
N ARG A 90 -7.10 -0.01 -6.82
CA ARG A 90 -8.17 0.02 -5.80
C ARG A 90 -8.71 -1.37 -5.50
N ARG A 91 -9.02 -2.17 -6.53
CA ARG A 91 -9.49 -3.55 -6.37
C ARG A 91 -8.44 -4.44 -5.70
N LEU A 92 -7.18 -4.32 -6.10
CA LEU A 92 -6.09 -5.05 -5.46
C LEU A 92 -5.94 -4.65 -4.00
N ALA A 93 -6.00 -3.35 -3.66
CA ALA A 93 -5.96 -2.91 -2.27
C ALA A 93 -7.14 -3.48 -1.47
N LEU A 94 -8.36 -3.46 -2.03
CA LEU A 94 -9.56 -4.01 -1.40
C LEU A 94 -9.51 -5.53 -1.18
N ILE A 95 -8.71 -6.27 -1.96
CA ILE A 95 -8.54 -7.72 -1.80
C ILE A 95 -7.36 -8.03 -0.89
N ILE A 96 -6.20 -7.42 -1.15
CA ILE A 96 -4.94 -7.72 -0.48
C ILE A 96 -4.98 -7.29 0.98
N VAL A 97 -5.55 -6.11 1.29
CA VAL A 97 -5.61 -5.62 2.67
C VAL A 97 -6.38 -6.60 3.57
N PRO A 98 -7.62 -7.04 3.23
CA PRO A 98 -8.30 -8.09 3.99
C PRO A 98 -7.54 -9.41 4.07
N VAL A 99 -6.86 -9.82 2.99
CA VAL A 99 -6.04 -11.05 3.00
C VAL A 99 -4.90 -10.93 4.01
N THR A 100 -4.22 -9.79 4.09
CA THR A 100 -3.17 -9.57 5.10
C THR A 100 -3.70 -9.59 6.54
N MET A 101 -4.95 -9.17 6.74
CA MET A 101 -5.61 -9.18 8.06
C MET A 101 -5.95 -10.59 8.56
N LEU A 102 -5.96 -11.61 7.68
CA LEU A 102 -6.14 -13.00 8.11
C LEU A 102 -5.01 -13.45 9.03
N ALA A 103 -3.79 -12.91 8.86
CA ALA A 103 -2.69 -13.16 9.78
C ALA A 103 -2.98 -12.59 11.19
N ASP A 104 -3.69 -11.46 11.28
CA ASP A 104 -4.07 -10.85 12.55
C ASP A 104 -5.17 -11.67 13.26
N LEU A 105 -6.07 -12.31 12.51
CA LEU A 105 -7.07 -13.22 13.09
C LEU A 105 -6.43 -14.42 13.78
N ALA A 106 -5.26 -14.89 13.30
CA ALA A 106 -4.51 -15.94 13.97
C ALA A 106 -4.05 -15.51 15.38
N LEU A 107 -3.73 -14.22 15.56
CA LEU A 107 -3.43 -13.67 16.89
C LEU A 107 -4.66 -13.71 17.79
N LEU A 108 -5.83 -13.37 17.26
CA LEU A 108 -7.08 -13.45 18.02
C LEU A 108 -7.39 -14.88 18.48
N LEU A 109 -7.19 -15.87 17.61
CA LEU A 109 -7.35 -17.29 17.94
C LEU A 109 -6.32 -17.79 18.96
N SER A 110 -5.15 -17.15 19.04
CA SER A 110 -4.12 -17.45 20.04
C SER A 110 -4.37 -16.83 21.43
N GLY A 111 -5.52 -16.16 21.62
CA GLY A 111 -5.90 -15.54 22.90
C GLY A 111 -5.28 -14.15 23.13
N GLN A 112 -4.74 -13.50 22.10
CA GLN A 112 -4.23 -12.14 22.18
C GLN A 112 -5.36 -11.11 22.40
N SER A 113 -4.98 -9.91 22.84
CA SER A 113 -5.93 -8.82 23.10
C SER A 113 -6.80 -8.48 21.88
N PRO A 114 -8.15 -8.59 21.98
CA PRO A 114 -9.05 -8.19 20.88
C PRO A 114 -8.90 -6.72 20.49
N ALA A 115 -8.62 -5.85 21.46
CA ALA A 115 -8.36 -4.43 21.21
C ALA A 115 -7.05 -4.22 20.42
N GLY A 116 -6.01 -4.99 20.72
CA GLY A 116 -4.75 -4.98 19.96
C GLY A 116 -4.95 -5.44 18.51
N VAL A 117 -5.72 -6.51 18.30
CA VAL A 117 -6.08 -7.00 16.96
C VAL A 117 -6.92 -5.97 16.20
N ALA A 118 -7.88 -5.32 16.85
CA ALA A 118 -8.66 -4.26 16.22
C ALA A 118 -7.78 -3.07 15.78
N LEU A 119 -6.77 -2.70 16.56
CA LEU A 119 -5.81 -1.68 16.15
C LEU A 119 -4.88 -2.15 15.02
N LEU A 120 -4.46 -3.41 14.99
CA LEU A 120 -3.72 -3.98 13.85
C LEU A 120 -4.52 -3.91 12.55
N VAL A 121 -5.81 -4.22 12.63
CA VAL A 121 -6.76 -4.05 11.52
C VAL A 121 -6.76 -2.59 11.04
N VAL A 122 -6.81 -1.62 11.96
CA VAL A 122 -6.75 -0.20 11.60
C VAL A 122 -5.40 0.17 10.97
N MET A 123 -4.28 -0.34 11.48
CA MET A 123 -2.95 -0.11 10.89
C MET A 123 -2.86 -0.61 9.45
N HIS A 124 -3.42 -1.78 9.14
CA HIS A 124 -3.47 -2.29 7.75
C HIS A 124 -4.23 -1.36 6.81
N VAL A 125 -5.38 -0.83 7.28
CA VAL A 125 -6.16 0.15 6.51
C VAL A 125 -5.37 1.44 6.28
N VAL A 126 -4.67 1.94 7.31
CA VAL A 126 -3.78 3.11 7.20
C VAL A 126 -2.70 2.88 6.15
N VAL A 127 -1.99 1.75 6.19
CA VAL A 127 -0.94 1.42 5.21
C VAL A 127 -1.52 1.33 3.79
N GLY A 128 -2.67 0.66 3.62
CA GLY A 128 -3.33 0.55 2.32
C GLY A 128 -3.75 1.89 1.74
N LEU A 129 -4.38 2.75 2.54
CA LEU A 129 -4.82 4.08 2.13
C LEU A 129 -3.66 5.01 1.81
N THR A 130 -2.64 5.05 2.68
CA THR A 130 -1.46 5.90 2.47
C THR A 130 -0.69 5.48 1.21
N ALA A 131 -0.51 4.18 0.96
CA ALA A 131 0.07 3.68 -0.27
C ALA A 131 -0.77 4.07 -1.50
N TYR A 132 -2.08 3.82 -1.45
CA TYR A 132 -2.98 4.15 -2.56
C TYR A 132 -2.96 5.64 -2.91
N PHE A 133 -3.16 6.53 -1.93
CA PHE A 133 -3.19 7.97 -2.18
C PHE A 133 -1.82 8.50 -2.62
N SER A 134 -0.73 8.04 -2.01
CA SER A 134 0.61 8.50 -2.37
C SER A 134 0.95 8.10 -3.80
N LEU A 135 0.75 6.83 -4.17
CA LEU A 135 1.09 6.33 -5.50
C LEU A 135 0.20 6.94 -6.59
N THR A 136 -1.11 7.02 -6.36
CA THR A 136 -2.06 7.53 -7.38
C THR A 136 -1.95 9.04 -7.57
N ARG A 137 -1.72 9.83 -6.51
CA ARG A 137 -1.66 11.30 -6.60
C ARG A 137 -0.26 11.81 -6.94
N LEU A 138 0.80 11.23 -6.38
CA LEU A 138 2.17 11.73 -6.56
C LEU A 138 2.86 11.10 -7.79
N ALA A 139 2.44 9.91 -8.20
CA ALA A 139 2.97 9.22 -9.39
C ALA A 139 1.85 8.79 -10.36
N PRO A 140 1.05 9.74 -10.89
CA PRO A 140 -0.07 9.42 -11.77
C PRO A 140 0.38 8.74 -13.07
N ALA A 141 -0.42 7.80 -13.57
CA ALA A 141 -0.24 7.19 -14.88
C ALA A 141 -0.37 8.27 -15.96
N ARG A 142 0.63 8.41 -16.84
CA ARG A 142 0.61 9.43 -17.89
C ARG A 142 -0.10 8.91 -19.14
N PRO A 143 -1.16 9.59 -19.64
CA PRO A 143 -1.70 9.30 -20.96
C PRO A 143 -0.70 9.75 -22.06
N VAL A 144 -0.65 9.01 -23.17
CA VAL A 144 0.27 9.22 -24.31
C VAL A 144 0.05 10.57 -25.02
N ASN A 145 -1.09 11.24 -24.78
CA ASN A 145 -1.51 12.44 -25.51
C ASN A 145 -1.63 13.64 -24.56
N ALA A 146 -0.51 14.15 -24.06
CA ALA A 146 -0.44 15.48 -23.47
C ALA A 146 0.61 16.29 -24.23
N ARG A 147 0.32 16.58 -25.50
CA ARG A 147 0.88 17.73 -26.20
C ARG A 147 -0.29 18.67 -26.45
N LEU A 148 -0.31 19.77 -25.70
CA LEU A 148 -0.83 21.04 -26.21
C LEU A 148 0.21 21.58 -27.20
#